data_AF-A0A6N3CNW5-F1
#
_entry.id   AF-A0A6N3CNW5-F1
#
_cell.length_a   1.000
_cell.length_b   1.000
_cell.length_c   1.000
_cell.angle_alpha   90.00
_cell.angle_beta   90.00
_cell.angle_gamma   90.00
#
_symmetry.space_group_name_H-M   'P 1'
#
loop_
_entity.id
_entity.type
_entity.pdbx_description
1 polymer ?
#
loop_
_entity_poly.entity_id
_entity_poly.type
_entity_poly.pdbx_seq_one_letter_code
_entity_poly.pdbx_strand_id
1 'polypeptide(L)'
;MKYVKNVTKIGKLDEFTHVILVSKSPRRNELLKNICEFESTSTDIDERKIEKLAYEKYKDRETIEKLALVCCEISKAKILPLELKEDTLYISSDTIVINDGKILNKPKDYDEALDMLTSYLGKIHKVVTSVCLKSKNYEEIFYTYSNVKFSEKTDKNIQLIKEYIDEGTVYDKAGAYGIQDLNPVLIDYIEGDLNTIIGLPVSEINKRLNQD
;
A
#
# COMPACT_ATOMS: atom_id res chain seq x y z
N MET A 1 17.53 1.35 6.76
CA MET A 1 16.30 0.72 7.27
C MET A 1 16.04 -0.54 6.46
N LYS A 2 15.99 -1.71 7.10
CA LYS A 2 15.89 -3.04 6.46
C LYS A 2 14.70 -3.18 5.47
N TYR A 3 13.63 -2.40 5.69
CA TYR A 3 12.33 -2.54 5.03
C TYR A 3 11.97 -1.42 4.02
N VAL A 4 12.89 -0.50 3.73
CA VAL A 4 12.66 0.61 2.79
C VAL A 4 13.52 0.40 1.54
N LYS A 5 12.93 0.62 0.37
CA LYS A 5 13.61 0.53 -0.92
C LYS A 5 13.32 1.77 -1.77
N ASN A 6 14.40 2.47 -2.14
CA ASN A 6 14.34 3.57 -3.08
C ASN A 6 14.24 3.02 -4.50
N VAL A 7 13.35 3.58 -5.31
CA VAL A 7 13.19 3.21 -6.72
C VAL A 7 13.77 4.30 -7.61
N THR A 8 13.33 5.54 -7.40
CA THR A 8 13.75 6.69 -8.21
C THR A 8 13.83 7.91 -7.32
N LYS A 9 14.82 8.78 -7.56
CA LYS A 9 14.88 10.14 -7.03
C LYS A 9 15.42 11.07 -8.12
N ILE A 10 14.64 12.08 -8.48
CA ILE A 10 14.95 13.08 -9.51
C ILE A 10 14.77 14.45 -8.88
N GLY A 11 15.78 15.32 -9.04
CA GLY A 11 15.76 16.67 -8.50
C GLY A 11 15.99 16.72 -6.98
N LYS A 12 15.75 17.89 -6.42
CA LYS A 12 15.72 18.16 -4.98
C LYS A 12 14.30 18.54 -4.59
N LEU A 13 13.86 18.16 -3.40
CA LEU A 13 12.60 18.65 -2.87
C LEU A 13 12.80 20.12 -2.51
N ASP A 14 12.19 20.99 -3.30
CA ASP A 14 12.12 22.43 -3.04
C ASP A 14 11.14 22.73 -1.89
N GLU A 15 11.18 23.95 -1.37
CA GLU A 15 10.17 24.40 -0.42
C GLU A 15 8.77 24.32 -1.05
N PHE A 16 7.78 23.94 -0.24
CA PHE A 16 6.38 23.85 -0.66
C PHE A 16 5.50 24.44 0.44
N THR A 17 4.42 25.09 0.03
CA THR A 17 3.41 25.67 0.93
C THR A 17 2.09 24.90 0.89
N HIS A 18 1.93 24.01 -0.10
CA HIS A 18 0.74 23.19 -0.26
C HIS A 18 1.10 21.70 -0.39
N VAL A 19 0.27 20.84 0.21
CA VAL A 19 0.35 19.38 0.08
C VAL A 19 -0.97 18.85 -0.46
N ILE A 20 -0.90 18.01 -1.49
CA ILE A 20 -2.05 17.33 -2.08
C ILE A 20 -1.87 15.82 -1.97
N LEU A 21 -2.75 15.16 -1.22
CA LEU A 21 -2.86 13.70 -1.20
C LEU A 21 -3.74 13.24 -2.37
N VAL A 22 -3.16 12.49 -3.30
CA VAL A 22 -3.87 11.90 -4.44
C VAL A 22 -4.34 10.49 -4.06
N SER A 23 -5.42 10.40 -3.29
CA SER A 23 -5.96 9.15 -2.77
C SER A 23 -7.44 9.24 -2.41
N LYS A 24 -8.20 8.18 -2.70
CA LYS A 24 -9.58 8.00 -2.20
C LYS A 24 -9.65 7.28 -0.85
N SER A 25 -8.52 6.83 -0.29
CA SER A 25 -8.50 5.99 0.91
C SER A 25 -8.67 6.82 2.20
N PRO A 26 -9.70 6.54 3.02
CA PRO A 26 -9.85 7.19 4.33
C PRO A 26 -8.66 6.92 5.26
N ARG A 27 -8.14 5.69 5.26
CA ARG A 27 -6.99 5.30 6.09
C ARG A 27 -5.73 6.12 5.80
N ARG A 28 -5.45 6.39 4.51
CA ARG A 28 -4.30 7.21 4.10
C ARG A 28 -4.47 8.67 4.49
N ASN A 29 -5.71 9.19 4.41
CA ASN A 29 -6.05 10.51 4.89
C ASN A 29 -5.82 10.64 6.40
N GLU A 30 -6.30 9.68 7.20
CA GLU A 30 -6.07 9.65 8.65
C GLU A 30 -4.59 9.59 9.01
N LEU A 31 -3.82 8.76 8.32
CA LEU A 31 -2.38 8.63 8.56
C LEU A 31 -1.61 9.92 8.22
N LEU A 32 -1.88 10.55 7.07
CA LEU A 32 -1.13 11.74 6.63
C LEU A 32 -1.37 12.97 7.52
N LYS A 33 -2.53 13.06 8.19
CA LYS A 33 -2.83 14.14 9.15
C LYS A 33 -1.83 14.24 10.30
N ASN A 34 -1.13 13.14 10.61
CA ASN A 34 -0.08 13.13 11.64
C ASN A 34 1.22 13.82 11.19
N ILE A 35 1.34 14.17 9.91
CA ILE A 35 2.56 14.73 9.33
C ILE A 35 2.37 16.20 8.94
N CYS A 36 1.27 16.53 8.27
CA CYS A 36 1.03 17.87 7.73
C CYS A 36 -0.45 18.12 7.45
N GLU A 37 -0.81 19.39 7.24
CA GLU A 37 -2.07 19.75 6.60
C GLU A 37 -1.98 19.52 5.09
N PHE A 38 -3.08 19.07 4.49
CA PHE A 38 -3.15 18.74 3.07
C PHE A 38 -4.57 18.82 2.53
N GLU A 39 -4.68 18.94 1.22
CA GLU A 39 -5.92 18.74 0.46
C GLU A 39 -5.95 17.32 -0.12
N SER A 40 -7.12 16.69 -0.19
CA SER A 40 -7.26 15.37 -0.82
C SER A 40 -7.92 15.50 -2.19
N THR A 41 -7.36 14.82 -3.18
CA THR A 41 -7.96 14.66 -4.50
C THR A 41 -7.83 13.21 -4.96
N SER A 42 -8.41 12.89 -6.11
CA SER A 42 -8.23 11.58 -6.72
C SER A 42 -8.29 11.70 -8.24
N THR A 43 -7.55 10.82 -8.91
CA THR A 43 -7.59 10.65 -10.35
C THR A 43 -8.25 9.32 -10.68
N ASP A 44 -8.81 9.25 -11.88
CA ASP A 44 -9.30 7.99 -12.45
C ASP A 44 -8.22 7.45 -13.38
N ILE A 45 -7.64 6.30 -13.03
CA ILE A 45 -6.59 5.64 -13.80
C ILE A 45 -6.98 4.17 -14.00
N ASP A 46 -6.62 3.62 -15.14
CA ASP A 46 -6.80 2.19 -15.41
C ASP A 46 -5.65 1.40 -14.74
N GLU A 47 -5.82 1.12 -13.44
CA GLU A 47 -4.84 0.40 -12.63
C GLU A 47 -4.49 -0.97 -13.24
N ARG A 48 -5.47 -1.67 -13.84
CA ARG A 48 -5.26 -2.99 -14.47
C ARG A 48 -4.37 -2.89 -15.70
N LYS A 49 -4.56 -1.87 -16.53
CA LYS A 49 -3.70 -1.62 -17.70
C LYS A 49 -2.28 -1.28 -17.27
N ILE A 50 -2.12 -0.44 -16.25
CA ILE A 50 -0.81 -0.06 -15.71
C ILE A 50 -0.12 -1.30 -15.13
N GLU A 51 -0.84 -2.10 -14.35
CA GLU A 51 -0.36 -3.36 -13.79
C GLU A 51 0.17 -4.26 -14.90
N LYS A 52 -0.63 -4.55 -15.93
CA LYS A 52 -0.22 -5.39 -17.07
C LYS A 52 1.05 -4.89 -17.75
N LEU A 53 1.15 -3.59 -18.01
CA LEU A 53 2.34 -3.00 -18.64
C LEU A 53 3.57 -3.09 -17.74
N ALA A 54 3.40 -2.87 -16.43
CA ALA A 54 4.47 -2.95 -15.45
C ALA A 54 4.97 -4.39 -15.25
N TYR A 55 4.07 -5.39 -15.29
CA TYR A 55 4.45 -6.80 -15.24
C TYR A 55 5.39 -7.18 -16.38
N GLU A 56 5.10 -6.73 -17.61
CA GLU A 56 5.98 -6.95 -18.77
C GLU A 56 7.30 -6.19 -18.63
N LYS A 57 7.25 -4.92 -18.19
CA LYS A 57 8.44 -4.08 -17.97
C LYS A 57 9.43 -4.70 -16.97
N TYR A 58 8.92 -5.38 -15.94
CA TYR A 58 9.72 -5.94 -14.85
C TYR A 58 9.76 -7.47 -14.85
N LYS A 59 9.45 -8.13 -15.98
CA LYS A 59 9.36 -9.59 -16.08
C LYS A 59 10.62 -10.34 -15.64
N ASP A 60 11.79 -9.73 -15.83
CA ASP A 60 13.10 -10.33 -15.54
C ASP A 60 13.57 -10.08 -14.08
N ARG A 61 12.75 -9.43 -13.25
CA ARG A 61 13.04 -9.19 -11.83
C ARG A 61 12.58 -10.36 -10.97
N GLU A 62 13.18 -10.49 -9.78
CA GLU A 62 12.71 -11.44 -8.76
C GLU A 62 11.23 -11.17 -8.45
N THR A 63 10.46 -12.22 -8.15
CA THR A 63 9.00 -12.16 -8.02
C THR A 63 8.52 -11.05 -7.07
N ILE A 64 9.02 -10.99 -5.83
CA ILE A 64 8.59 -9.98 -4.87
C ILE A 64 9.01 -8.58 -5.31
N GLU A 65 10.24 -8.43 -5.79
CA GLU A 65 10.73 -7.15 -6.30
C GLU A 65 9.89 -6.65 -7.49
N LYS A 66 9.56 -7.53 -8.44
CA LYS A 66 8.70 -7.25 -9.58
C LYS A 66 7.36 -6.68 -9.13
N LEU A 67 6.69 -7.35 -8.20
CA LEU A 67 5.38 -6.93 -7.69
C LEU A 67 5.45 -5.59 -6.95
N ALA A 68 6.51 -5.36 -6.18
CA ALA A 68 6.74 -4.08 -5.53
C ALA A 68 6.95 -2.93 -6.55
N LEU A 69 7.68 -3.18 -7.63
CA LEU A 69 7.87 -2.21 -8.71
C LEU A 69 6.58 -1.95 -9.49
N VAL A 70 5.74 -2.97 -9.70
CA VAL A 70 4.37 -2.80 -10.24
C VAL A 70 3.55 -1.85 -9.37
N CYS A 71 3.55 -2.06 -8.05
CA CYS A 71 2.87 -1.17 -7.10
C CYS A 71 3.42 0.27 -7.16
N CYS A 72 4.72 0.45 -7.42
CA CYS A 72 5.32 1.77 -7.62
C CYS A 72 4.79 2.48 -8.86
N GLU A 73 4.66 1.79 -10.00
CA GLU A 73 4.09 2.35 -11.23
C GLU A 73 2.64 2.82 -11.02
N ILE A 74 1.84 2.08 -10.25
CA ILE A 74 0.46 2.48 -9.92
C ILE A 74 0.46 3.76 -9.08
N SER A 75 1.26 3.83 -8.01
CA SER A 75 1.35 5.06 -7.21
C SER A 75 1.78 6.26 -8.05
N LYS A 76 2.81 6.11 -8.90
CA LYS A 76 3.28 7.14 -9.81
C LYS A 76 2.18 7.60 -10.77
N ALA A 77 1.47 6.65 -11.38
CA ALA A 77 0.44 6.92 -12.37
C ALA A 77 -0.72 7.76 -11.83
N LYS A 78 -1.03 7.67 -10.52
CA LYS A 78 -2.08 8.47 -9.88
C LYS A 78 -1.85 9.98 -10.03
N ILE A 79 -0.61 10.44 -10.10
CA ILE A 79 -0.30 11.89 -10.20
C ILE A 79 -0.21 12.36 -11.66
N LEU A 80 0.06 11.47 -12.61
CA LEU A 80 0.32 11.84 -14.02
C LEU A 80 -0.79 12.67 -14.69
N PRO A 81 -2.09 12.44 -14.43
CA PRO A 81 -3.16 13.24 -15.05
C PRO A 81 -3.26 14.68 -14.51
N LEU A 82 -2.56 15.00 -13.41
CA LEU A 82 -2.67 16.30 -12.76
C LEU A 82 -1.74 17.32 -13.40
N GLU A 83 -2.24 18.54 -13.59
CA GLU A 83 -1.39 19.69 -13.82
C GLU A 83 -0.71 20.09 -12.49
N LEU A 84 0.62 20.02 -12.46
CA LEU A 84 1.39 20.31 -11.26
C LEU A 84 1.46 21.83 -11.05
N LYS A 85 1.07 22.27 -9.86
CA LYS A 85 1.16 23.67 -9.43
C LYS A 85 2.54 23.98 -8.84
N GLU A 86 2.93 25.26 -8.88
CA GLU A 86 4.10 25.74 -8.12
C GLU A 86 3.88 25.55 -6.62
N ASP A 87 4.97 25.46 -5.86
CA ASP A 87 5.00 25.37 -4.39
C ASP A 87 4.09 24.26 -3.80
N THR A 88 3.79 23.23 -4.59
CA THR A 88 2.84 22.15 -4.24
C THR A 88 3.52 20.79 -4.31
N LEU A 89 3.44 20.04 -3.21
CA LEU A 89 3.86 18.65 -3.13
C LEU A 89 2.65 17.72 -3.30
N TYR A 90 2.73 16.82 -4.28
CA TYR A 90 1.76 15.77 -4.51
C TYR A 90 2.27 14.47 -3.90
N ILE A 91 1.42 13.83 -3.10
CA ILE A 91 1.70 12.54 -2.46
C ILE A 91 0.67 11.54 -2.96
N SER A 92 1.12 10.44 -3.54
CA SER A 92 0.25 9.30 -3.84
C SER A 92 0.85 8.02 -3.27
N SER A 93 0.00 7.02 -3.05
CA SER A 93 0.45 5.72 -2.59
C SER A 93 -0.44 4.61 -3.09
N ASP A 94 0.13 3.41 -3.12
CA ASP A 94 -0.56 2.18 -3.43
C ASP A 94 -0.10 1.06 -2.50
N THR A 95 -0.96 0.07 -2.27
CA THR A 95 -0.71 -1.00 -1.30
C THR A 95 -1.17 -2.31 -1.87
N ILE A 96 -0.26 -3.29 -1.90
CA ILE A 96 -0.54 -4.66 -2.36
C ILE A 96 -0.23 -5.67 -1.26
N VAL A 97 -1.00 -6.74 -1.24
CA VAL A 97 -0.75 -7.91 -0.40
C VAL A 97 -0.19 -9.01 -1.30
N ILE A 98 0.94 -9.58 -0.92
CA ILE A 98 1.62 -10.65 -1.65
C ILE A 98 1.62 -11.92 -0.79
N ASN A 99 0.97 -12.97 -1.27
CA ASN A 99 0.97 -14.28 -0.65
C ASN A 99 1.38 -15.34 -1.67
N ASP A 100 2.24 -16.29 -1.28
CA ASP A 100 2.76 -17.35 -2.14
C ASP A 100 3.20 -16.85 -3.55
N GLY A 101 3.86 -15.69 -3.59
CA GLY A 101 4.40 -15.08 -4.82
C GLY A 101 3.38 -14.40 -5.74
N LYS A 102 2.14 -14.17 -5.28
CA LYS A 102 1.07 -13.54 -6.06
C LYS A 102 0.45 -12.35 -5.35
N ILE A 103 0.00 -11.35 -6.11
CA ILE A 103 -0.82 -10.26 -5.56
C ILE A 103 -2.21 -10.81 -5.24
N LEU A 104 -2.67 -10.57 -4.02
CA LEU A 104 -4.05 -10.78 -3.62
C LEU A 104 -4.79 -9.45 -3.70
N ASN A 105 -5.68 -9.37 -4.70
CA ASN A 105 -6.54 -8.23 -4.93
C ASN A 105 -7.72 -8.21 -3.95
N LYS A 106 -8.74 -7.39 -4.25
CA LYS A 106 -9.99 -7.40 -3.51
C LYS A 106 -10.79 -8.67 -3.85
N PRO A 107 -11.38 -9.37 -2.88
CA PRO A 107 -12.19 -10.56 -3.15
C PRO A 107 -13.49 -10.16 -3.87
N LYS A 108 -13.94 -10.98 -4.83
CA LYS A 108 -15.18 -10.74 -5.58
C LYS A 108 -16.44 -11.22 -4.84
N ASP A 109 -16.28 -12.21 -3.97
CA ASP A 109 -17.35 -12.89 -3.27
C ASP A 109 -16.84 -13.50 -1.94
N TYR A 110 -17.78 -14.04 -1.17
CA TYR A 110 -17.52 -14.64 0.13
C TYR A 110 -16.50 -15.79 0.06
N ASP A 111 -16.64 -16.67 -0.93
CA ASP A 111 -15.78 -17.83 -1.09
C ASP A 111 -14.33 -17.41 -1.39
N GLU A 112 -14.15 -16.41 -2.26
CA GLU A 112 -12.82 -15.85 -2.52
C GLU A 112 -12.23 -15.17 -1.27
N ALA A 113 -13.04 -14.45 -0.49
CA ALA A 113 -12.58 -13.85 0.77
C ALA A 113 -12.14 -14.92 1.77
N LEU A 114 -12.92 -16.00 1.91
CA LEU A 114 -12.61 -17.11 2.80
C LEU A 114 -11.34 -17.86 2.35
N ASP A 115 -11.20 -18.12 1.06
CA ASP A 115 -10.00 -18.76 0.50
C ASP A 115 -8.75 -17.89 0.73
N MET A 116 -8.85 -16.57 0.48
CA MET A 116 -7.76 -15.63 0.76
C MET A 116 -7.38 -15.65 2.24
N LEU A 117 -8.34 -15.46 3.14
CA LEU A 117 -8.06 -15.34 4.57
C LEU A 117 -7.55 -16.64 5.20
N THR A 118 -8.11 -17.78 4.79
CA THR A 118 -7.62 -19.09 5.26
C THR A 118 -6.24 -19.43 4.70
N SER A 119 -5.87 -18.91 3.53
CA SER A 119 -4.53 -19.10 2.94
C SER A 119 -3.40 -18.45 3.75
N TYR A 120 -3.70 -17.48 4.61
CA TYR A 120 -2.72 -16.84 5.49
C TYR A 120 -2.42 -17.64 6.76
N LEU A 121 -3.37 -18.43 7.26
CA LEU A 121 -3.25 -19.12 8.56
C LEU A 121 -1.98 -19.99 8.63
N GLY A 122 -1.18 -19.78 9.68
CA GLY A 122 0.11 -20.44 9.90
C GLY A 122 1.24 -19.99 8.95
N LYS A 123 1.00 -19.00 8.09
CA LYS A 123 1.97 -18.51 7.11
C LYS A 123 2.30 -17.04 7.34
N ILE A 124 3.39 -16.63 6.70
CA ILE A 124 3.80 -15.24 6.58
C ILE A 124 3.50 -14.79 5.16
N HIS A 125 2.75 -13.72 5.03
CA HIS A 125 2.61 -12.98 3.78
C HIS A 125 3.26 -11.61 3.90
N LYS A 126 3.39 -10.92 2.76
CA LYS A 126 4.04 -9.62 2.68
C LYS A 126 3.06 -8.55 2.26
N VAL A 127 3.08 -7.41 2.95
CA VAL A 127 2.36 -6.21 2.53
C VAL A 127 3.38 -5.20 2.04
N VAL A 128 3.17 -4.65 0.85
CA VAL A 128 4.02 -3.64 0.25
C VAL A 128 3.21 -2.38 0.05
N THR A 129 3.73 -1.24 0.52
CA THR A 129 3.17 0.07 0.20
C THR A 129 4.19 0.91 -0.54
N SER A 130 3.85 1.34 -1.74
CA SER A 130 4.60 2.30 -2.54
C SER A 130 4.12 3.72 -2.28
N VAL A 131 5.03 4.68 -2.39
CA VAL A 131 4.76 6.12 -2.28
C VAL A 131 5.46 6.85 -3.41
N CYS A 132 4.75 7.77 -4.04
CA CYS A 132 5.30 8.75 -4.97
C CYS A 132 5.15 10.14 -4.36
N LEU A 133 6.26 10.84 -4.21
CA LEU A 133 6.34 12.25 -3.85
C LEU A 133 6.71 13.01 -5.11
N LYS A 134 5.91 14.01 -5.52
CA LYS A 134 6.12 14.72 -6.78
C LYS A 134 5.83 16.21 -6.66
N SER A 135 6.71 17.04 -7.19
CA SER A 135 6.46 18.46 -7.49
C SER A 135 6.84 18.72 -8.97
N LYS A 136 6.84 19.97 -9.42
CA LYS A 136 7.28 20.31 -10.80
C LYS A 136 8.71 19.85 -11.10
N ASN A 137 9.62 20.03 -10.16
CA ASN A 137 11.05 19.77 -10.33
C ASN A 137 11.56 18.55 -9.55
N TYR A 138 10.66 17.86 -8.84
CA TYR A 138 10.98 16.75 -7.95
C TYR A 138 10.13 15.52 -8.25
N GLU A 139 10.76 14.34 -8.26
CA GLU A 139 10.06 13.07 -8.18
C GLU A 139 10.87 12.10 -7.33
N GLU A 140 10.25 11.55 -6.28
CA GLU A 140 10.83 10.48 -5.50
C GLU A 140 9.83 9.35 -5.31
N ILE A 141 10.25 8.15 -5.68
CA ILE A 141 9.44 6.93 -5.59
C ILE A 141 10.20 5.94 -4.73
N PHE A 142 9.52 5.43 -3.71
CA PHE A 142 10.03 4.40 -2.84
C PHE A 142 8.90 3.46 -2.44
N TYR A 143 9.26 2.30 -1.90
CA TYR A 143 8.31 1.43 -1.25
C TYR A 143 8.85 0.92 0.07
N THR A 144 7.91 0.52 0.90
CA THR A 144 8.16 -0.13 2.19
C THR A 144 7.46 -1.48 2.19
N TYR A 145 7.97 -2.44 2.95
CA TYR A 145 7.32 -3.74 3.08
C TYR A 145 7.32 -4.24 4.52
N SER A 146 6.25 -4.95 4.89
CA SER A 146 6.08 -5.57 6.20
C SER A 146 5.68 -7.02 6.02
N ASN A 147 6.23 -7.89 6.84
CA ASN A 147 5.81 -9.28 6.94
C ASN A 147 4.72 -9.39 8.02
N VAL A 148 3.65 -10.11 7.72
CA VAL A 148 2.55 -10.36 8.65
C VAL A 148 2.38 -11.87 8.77
N LYS A 149 2.47 -12.39 10.00
CA LYS A 149 2.20 -13.80 10.28
C LYS A 149 0.81 -13.94 10.86
N PHE A 150 -0.05 -14.73 10.21
CA PHE A 150 -1.33 -15.11 10.78
C PHE A 150 -1.16 -16.29 11.73
N SER A 151 -2.04 -16.35 12.72
CA SER A 151 -2.11 -17.45 13.70
C SER A 151 -2.37 -18.80 13.02
N GLU A 152 -2.08 -19.88 13.75
CA GLU A 152 -2.21 -21.25 13.24
C GLU A 152 -3.63 -21.59 12.77
N LYS A 153 -3.71 -22.55 11.84
CA LYS A 153 -5.00 -23.02 11.33
C LYS A 153 -5.71 -23.88 12.38
N THR A 154 -6.71 -23.30 13.02
CA THR A 154 -7.61 -23.97 13.99
C THR A 154 -9.06 -23.70 13.63
N ASP A 155 -9.98 -24.58 14.05
CA ASP A 155 -11.42 -24.38 13.81
C ASP A 155 -11.91 -23.05 14.39
N LYS A 156 -11.37 -22.65 15.54
CA LYS A 156 -11.66 -21.35 16.16
C LYS A 156 -11.21 -20.18 15.27
N ASN A 157 -10.01 -20.22 14.72
CA ASN A 157 -9.50 -19.14 13.86
C ASN A 157 -10.24 -19.08 12.52
N ILE A 158 -10.65 -20.22 11.97
CA ILE A 158 -11.51 -20.28 10.79
C ILE A 158 -12.88 -19.65 11.09
N GLN A 159 -13.44 -19.92 12.27
CA GLN A 159 -14.71 -19.32 12.69
C GLN A 159 -14.62 -17.79 12.82
N LEU A 160 -13.55 -17.27 13.43
CA LEU A 160 -13.29 -15.82 13.51
C LEU A 160 -13.16 -15.18 12.12
N ILE A 161 -12.56 -15.88 11.15
CA ILE A 161 -12.49 -15.41 9.76
C ILE A 161 -13.88 -15.30 9.14
N LYS A 162 -14.74 -16.31 9.33
CA LYS A 162 -16.11 -16.29 8.78
C LYS A 162 -16.92 -15.13 9.38
N GLU A 163 -16.86 -14.95 10.70
CA GLU A 163 -17.47 -13.82 11.39
C GLU A 163 -17.00 -12.48 10.83
N TYR A 164 -15.69 -12.34 10.59
CA TYR A 164 -15.12 -11.14 9.98
C TYR A 164 -15.60 -10.89 8.53
N ILE A 165 -15.78 -11.94 7.73
CA ILE A 165 -16.33 -11.80 6.37
C ILE A 165 -17.82 -11.40 6.43
N ASP A 166 -18.57 -11.95 7.38
CA ASP A 166 -20.00 -11.67 7.58
C ASP A 166 -20.27 -10.20 7.97
N GLU A 167 -19.29 -9.50 8.55
CA GLU A 167 -19.34 -8.05 8.77
C GLU A 167 -19.37 -7.23 7.45
N GLY A 168 -18.97 -7.85 6.33
CA GLY A 168 -19.05 -7.27 4.99
C GLY A 168 -17.97 -6.22 4.68
N THR A 169 -17.04 -5.96 5.58
CA THR A 169 -16.01 -4.93 5.40
C THR A 169 -14.81 -5.40 4.56
N VAL A 170 -14.77 -6.66 4.14
CA VAL A 170 -13.58 -7.27 3.49
C VAL A 170 -13.46 -6.92 2.00
N TYR A 171 -14.57 -6.62 1.33
CA TYR A 171 -14.66 -6.55 -0.14
C TYR A 171 -13.99 -5.32 -0.76
N ASP A 172 -13.70 -4.28 0.03
CA ASP A 172 -12.98 -3.10 -0.44
C ASP A 172 -11.47 -3.15 -0.13
N LYS A 173 -10.98 -4.26 0.47
CA LYS A 173 -9.60 -4.40 0.96
C LYS A 173 -8.81 -5.41 0.14
N ALA A 174 -7.62 -4.99 -0.32
CA ALA A 174 -6.68 -5.91 -0.97
C ALA A 174 -6.26 -7.00 0.03
N GLY A 175 -6.28 -8.26 -0.41
CA GLY A 175 -6.01 -9.40 0.46
C GLY A 175 -7.12 -9.72 1.46
N ALA A 176 -8.31 -9.12 1.32
CA ALA A 176 -9.52 -9.39 2.10
C ALA A 176 -9.46 -9.04 3.60
N TYR A 177 -8.49 -8.24 4.06
CA TYR A 177 -8.48 -7.75 5.45
C TYR A 177 -7.92 -6.35 5.62
N GLY A 178 -8.36 -5.70 6.70
CA GLY A 178 -7.76 -4.49 7.24
C GLY A 178 -7.25 -4.81 8.64
N ILE A 179 -5.97 -4.59 8.90
CA ILE A 179 -5.36 -5.00 10.19
C ILE A 179 -5.97 -4.30 11.41
N GLN A 180 -6.63 -3.16 11.21
CA GLN A 180 -7.33 -2.41 12.25
C GLN A 180 -8.68 -3.02 12.62
N ASP A 181 -9.32 -3.73 11.69
CA ASP A 181 -10.66 -4.29 11.84
C ASP A 181 -10.61 -5.79 12.22
N LEU A 182 -9.47 -6.44 11.95
CA LEU A 182 -9.30 -7.86 12.18
C LEU A 182 -9.24 -8.19 13.67
N ASN A 183 -9.83 -9.30 14.10
CA ASN A 183 -9.64 -9.82 15.45
C ASN A 183 -8.13 -10.04 15.70
N PRO A 184 -7.52 -9.40 16.72
CA PRO A 184 -6.07 -9.45 16.93
C PRO A 184 -5.55 -10.87 17.21
N VAL A 185 -6.41 -11.81 17.63
CA VAL A 185 -6.06 -13.23 17.80
C VAL A 185 -5.61 -13.87 16.48
N LEU A 186 -6.02 -13.33 15.32
CA LEU A 186 -5.64 -13.86 14.01
C LEU A 186 -4.22 -13.43 13.58
N ILE A 187 -3.59 -12.50 14.28
CA ILE A 187 -2.21 -12.05 13.99
C ILE A 187 -1.26 -12.58 15.06
N ASP A 188 -0.28 -13.39 14.64
CA ASP A 188 0.76 -13.93 15.51
C ASP A 188 1.88 -12.90 15.72
N TYR A 189 2.43 -12.37 14.62
CA TYR A 189 3.38 -11.25 14.71
C TYR A 189 3.44 -10.40 13.43
N ILE A 190 4.01 -9.22 13.57
CA ILE A 190 4.33 -8.28 12.49
C ILE A 190 5.82 -7.96 12.53
N GLU A 191 6.48 -8.02 11.39
CA GLU A 191 7.87 -7.56 11.22
C GLU A 191 7.92 -6.50 10.13
N GLY A 192 8.15 -5.24 10.51
CA GLY A 192 8.16 -4.09 9.60
C GLY A 192 7.44 -2.89 10.20
N ASP A 193 6.88 -2.05 9.34
CA ASP A 193 6.07 -0.89 9.74
C ASP A 193 4.57 -1.23 9.68
N LEU A 194 3.85 -0.97 10.77
CA LEU A 194 2.40 -1.14 10.84
C LEU A 194 1.68 -0.17 9.88
N ASN A 195 2.19 1.04 9.70
CA ASN A 195 1.57 2.04 8.82
C ASN A 195 1.72 1.66 7.34
N THR A 196 2.79 0.93 6.97
CA THR A 196 2.90 0.26 5.66
C THR A 196 1.75 -0.71 5.43
N ILE A 197 1.33 -1.46 6.45
CA ILE A 197 0.20 -2.41 6.34
C ILE A 197 -1.12 -1.68 6.20
N ILE A 198 -1.32 -0.60 6.96
CA ILE A 198 -2.54 0.22 6.91
C ILE A 198 -2.67 0.94 5.55
N GLY A 199 -1.54 1.36 4.98
CA GLY A 199 -1.43 1.78 3.59
C GLY A 199 -0.66 3.08 3.33
N LEU A 200 0.09 3.60 4.31
CA LEU A 200 0.96 4.77 4.15
C LEU A 200 2.11 4.75 5.18
N PRO A 201 3.39 4.64 4.79
CA PRO A 201 4.53 4.58 5.73
C PRO A 201 4.87 5.96 6.32
N VAL A 202 4.08 6.41 7.30
CA VAL A 202 4.12 7.77 7.89
C VAL A 202 5.51 8.19 8.34
N SER A 203 6.21 7.33 9.08
CA SER A 203 7.55 7.66 9.59
C SER A 203 8.57 7.89 8.48
N GLU A 204 8.49 7.13 7.40
CA GLU A 204 9.41 7.26 6.27
C GLU A 204 9.09 8.49 5.42
N ILE A 205 7.79 8.80 5.24
CA ILE A 205 7.37 10.04 4.59
C ILE A 205 7.85 11.25 5.39
N ASN A 206 7.58 11.30 6.70
CA ASN A 206 8.01 12.41 7.55
C ASN A 206 9.53 12.64 7.47
N LYS A 207 10.32 11.56 7.49
CA LYS A 207 11.77 11.65 7.32
C LYS A 207 12.17 12.27 5.97
N ARG A 208 11.45 11.99 4.89
CA ARG A 208 11.74 12.50 3.54
C ARG A 208 11.35 13.96 3.36
N LEU A 209 10.27 14.39 4.01
CA LEU A 209 9.82 15.78 3.96
C LEU A 209 10.72 16.71 4.77
N ASN A 210 11.43 16.18 5.77
CA ASN A 210 12.31 16.94 6.67
C ASN A 210 13.80 16.61 6.46
N GLN A 211 14.24 16.39 5.22
CA GLN A 211 15.67 16.22 4.92
C GLN A 211 16.31 17.61 4.79
N ASP A 212 17.19 17.96 5.72
CA ASP A 212 18.11 19.12 5.62
C ASP A 212 19.04 19.02 4.39
#